data_AF-A0A524IRZ5-F1
#
_entry.id   AF-A0A524IRZ5-F1
#
_cell.length_a   1.000
_cell.length_b   1.000
_cell.length_c   1.000
_cell.angle_alpha   90.00
_cell.angle_beta   90.00
_cell.angle_gamma   90.00
#
_symmetry.space_group_name_H-M   'P 1'
#
loop_
_entity.id
_entity.type
_entity.pdbx_description
1 polymer ?
#
loop_
_entity_poly.entity_id
_entity_poly.type
_entity_poly.pdbx_seq_one_letter_code
_entity_poly.pdbx_strand_id
1 'polypeptide(L)'
;MSKLIDALNRLQTLKDEAPLAIANPPGEVPPSVLPFSPNSGTRSSAVPKKTAGRKPQNPEAPLFNMAAKDWLGVVQQEYLKNFVRDGGGAIKVAVFPDQDSLQGCQHSLDGMAKAEGYVFAKVDARYTKVHLVERLFHKIAKQVDWDNLAYRFVLRLLEEHGYQIPANRNEFSLRQVAALNERKEPMLRRDVQTWLEKSIDGDSGLCREFRMAMIRLCLAQFDSGDSDRVLATAVK
;
A
#
# COMPACT_ATOMS: atom_id res chain seq x y z
N MET A 1 17.00 -0.20 29.17
CA MET A 1 16.04 0.91 28.98
C MET A 1 16.70 2.26 28.64
N SER A 2 17.94 2.55 29.07
CA SER A 2 18.64 3.85 28.82
C SER A 2 18.90 4.19 27.34
N LYS A 3 19.17 3.20 26.47
CA LYS A 3 19.58 3.44 25.08
C LYS A 3 18.45 3.89 24.15
N LEU A 4 17.20 3.64 24.53
CA LEU A 4 16.02 3.99 23.71
C LEU A 4 15.59 5.45 23.91
N ILE A 5 15.83 5.97 25.13
CA ILE A 5 15.59 7.38 25.47
C ILE A 5 16.65 8.28 24.81
N ASP A 6 17.91 7.85 24.77
CA ASP A 6 18.98 8.57 24.04
C ASP A 6 18.74 8.62 22.52
N ALA A 7 18.14 7.56 21.95
CA ALA A 7 17.79 7.53 20.54
C ALA A 7 16.63 8.48 20.20
N LEU A 8 15.66 8.61 21.10
CA LEU A 8 14.52 9.53 20.94
C LEU A 8 14.94 11.00 21.10
N ASN A 9 15.83 11.30 22.05
CA ASN A 9 16.34 12.67 22.23
C ASN A 9 17.22 13.14 21.05
N ARG A 10 17.99 12.24 20.43
CA ARG A 10 18.78 12.56 19.22
C ARG A 10 17.94 12.84 17.98
N LEU A 11 16.73 12.27 17.89
CA LEU A 11 15.81 12.51 16.78
C LEU A 11 15.07 13.85 16.92
N GLN A 12 14.90 14.35 18.13
CA GLN A 12 14.29 15.65 18.37
C GLN A 12 15.24 16.81 18.06
N THR A 13 16.55 16.67 18.31
CA THR A 13 17.53 17.73 18.00
C THR A 13 17.80 17.92 16.50
N LEU A 14 17.40 16.99 15.64
CA LEU A 14 17.55 17.09 14.18
C LEU A 14 16.38 17.81 13.49
N LYS A 15 15.34 18.18 14.23
CA LYS A 15 14.12 18.79 13.68
C LYS A 15 14.16 20.33 13.66
N ASP A 16 15.16 20.94 14.30
CA ASP A 16 15.26 22.40 14.50
C ASP A 16 16.24 23.12 13.55
N GLU A 17 16.83 22.46 12.54
CA GLU A 17 17.60 23.18 11.51
C GLU A 17 16.69 23.70 10.38
N ALA A 18 16.64 25.03 10.27
CA ALA A 18 15.93 25.80 9.26
C ALA A 18 16.42 25.51 7.82
N PRO A 19 15.56 25.66 6.79
CA PRO A 19 15.93 25.35 5.41
C PRO A 19 16.92 26.37 4.82
N LEU A 20 18.07 25.88 4.37
CA LEU A 20 19.05 26.62 3.59
C LEU A 20 18.49 26.97 2.20
N ALA A 21 18.67 28.25 1.84
CA ALA A 21 18.29 28.85 0.57
C ALA A 21 19.00 28.20 -0.63
N ILE A 22 18.24 27.91 -1.68
CA ILE A 22 18.78 27.48 -2.99
C ILE A 22 19.03 28.74 -3.82
N ALA A 23 20.30 29.02 -4.10
CA ALA A 23 20.74 30.03 -5.04
C ALA A 23 20.63 29.52 -6.49
N ASN A 24 20.03 30.32 -7.37
CA ASN A 24 20.02 30.12 -8.83
C ASN A 24 21.40 30.44 -9.43
N PRO A 25 21.80 29.79 -10.54
CA PRO A 25 22.72 30.39 -11.50
C PRO A 25 22.02 30.81 -12.82
N PRO A 26 22.49 31.89 -13.47
CA PRO A 26 21.91 32.46 -14.69
C PRO A 26 22.58 31.89 -15.96
N GLY A 27 21.93 32.02 -17.12
CA GLY A 27 22.60 31.85 -18.42
C GLY A 27 21.66 31.55 -19.59
N GLU A 28 21.14 32.61 -20.21
CA GLU A 28 20.60 32.63 -21.57
C GLU A 28 21.67 32.25 -22.62
N VAL A 29 21.30 31.49 -23.68
CA VAL A 29 21.49 31.82 -25.12
C VAL A 29 20.71 30.80 -26.02
N PRO A 30 20.42 31.08 -27.32
CA PRO A 30 19.10 30.90 -27.96
C PRO A 30 19.13 29.84 -29.12
N PRO A 31 18.04 29.63 -29.90
CA PRO A 31 17.93 28.48 -30.79
C PRO A 31 18.62 28.71 -32.15
N SER A 32 19.42 27.74 -32.60
CA SER A 32 20.01 27.75 -33.93
C SER A 32 19.02 27.27 -35.00
N VAL A 33 18.81 28.16 -35.96
CA VAL A 33 18.02 28.04 -37.18
C VAL A 33 18.75 27.13 -38.18
N LEU A 34 18.08 26.10 -38.70
CA LEU A 34 18.53 25.38 -39.89
C LEU A 34 17.89 26.00 -41.15
N PRO A 35 18.67 26.26 -42.22
CA PRO A 35 18.13 26.86 -43.43
C PRO A 35 17.51 25.80 -44.35
N PHE A 36 16.27 26.07 -44.76
CA PHE A 36 15.71 25.57 -46.01
C PHE A 36 16.34 26.33 -47.19
N SER A 37 16.73 25.60 -48.24
CA SER A 37 16.58 26.10 -49.60
C SER A 37 16.39 24.97 -50.61
N PRO A 38 15.65 25.23 -51.70
CA PRO A 38 15.10 24.23 -52.61
C PRO A 38 15.99 24.06 -53.84
N ASN A 39 15.87 22.93 -54.55
CA ASN A 39 16.11 22.96 -55.99
C ASN A 39 15.27 21.93 -56.74
N SER A 40 14.49 22.47 -57.68
CA SER A 40 13.75 21.79 -58.75
C SER A 40 14.66 21.51 -59.93
N GLY A 41 14.45 20.39 -60.65
CA GLY A 41 15.07 20.20 -61.97
C GLY A 41 14.99 18.79 -62.58
N THR A 42 13.87 18.51 -63.25
CA THR A 42 13.72 17.82 -64.56
C THR A 42 14.24 16.39 -64.84
N ARG A 43 13.26 15.50 -65.10
CA ARG A 43 13.09 14.49 -66.19
C ARG A 43 14.35 13.84 -66.81
N SER A 44 14.44 12.50 -66.81
CA SER A 44 13.83 11.61 -67.83
C SER A 44 14.38 10.17 -67.81
N SER A 45 13.46 9.21 -68.01
CA SER A 45 13.58 7.89 -68.68
C SER A 45 14.48 6.75 -68.16
N ALA A 46 13.80 5.61 -67.93
CA ALA A 46 14.13 4.22 -68.34
C ALA A 46 14.24 3.17 -67.20
N VAL A 47 13.47 2.09 -67.39
CA VAL A 47 13.18 0.92 -66.53
C VAL A 47 13.90 -0.32 -67.14
N PRO A 48 14.00 -1.53 -66.52
CA PRO A 48 14.17 -1.97 -65.14
C PRO A 48 15.47 -2.81 -64.94
N LYS A 49 15.97 -2.96 -63.71
CA LYS A 49 16.69 -4.19 -63.32
C LYS A 49 16.32 -4.63 -61.91
N LYS A 50 15.87 -5.88 -61.86
CA LYS A 50 15.45 -6.69 -60.74
C LYS A 50 16.70 -7.13 -59.97
N THR A 51 16.87 -6.71 -58.72
CA THR A 51 17.71 -7.45 -57.77
C THR A 51 17.24 -7.21 -56.35
N ALA A 52 17.12 -8.34 -55.66
CA ALA A 52 16.66 -8.48 -54.30
C ALA A 52 17.46 -7.63 -53.31
N GLY A 53 16.72 -7.03 -52.38
CA GLY A 53 17.26 -6.28 -51.25
C GLY A 53 16.11 -5.93 -50.33
N ARG A 54 15.39 -6.96 -49.83
CA ARG A 54 14.34 -6.79 -48.83
C ARG A 54 15.00 -6.19 -47.59
N LYS A 55 14.81 -4.88 -47.37
CA LYS A 55 15.05 -4.23 -46.07
C LYS A 55 14.40 -5.10 -45.00
N PRO A 56 15.09 -5.48 -43.91
CA PRO A 56 14.40 -5.97 -42.74
C PRO A 56 13.65 -4.78 -42.11
N GLN A 57 12.39 -4.59 -42.55
CA GLN A 57 11.40 -3.81 -41.84
C GLN A 57 10.85 -4.67 -40.70
N ASN A 58 11.42 -4.48 -39.51
CA ASN A 58 10.75 -4.34 -38.22
C ASN A 58 11.77 -4.70 -37.14
N PRO A 59 12.13 -3.79 -36.21
CA PRO A 59 12.40 -4.28 -34.87
C PRO A 59 11.07 -4.88 -34.42
N GLU A 60 11.01 -6.21 -34.26
CA GLU A 60 9.90 -6.86 -33.58
C GLU A 60 9.72 -6.13 -32.25
N ALA A 61 8.71 -5.27 -32.17
CA ALA A 61 8.32 -4.67 -30.91
C ALA A 61 8.06 -5.84 -29.95
N PRO A 62 8.54 -5.80 -28.71
CA PRO A 62 8.39 -6.92 -27.80
C PRO A 62 6.93 -7.34 -27.73
N LEU A 63 6.67 -8.62 -28.01
CA LEU A 63 5.36 -9.30 -28.07
C LEU A 63 4.58 -9.28 -26.73
N PHE A 64 5.02 -8.51 -25.75
CA PHE A 64 4.42 -8.39 -24.42
C PHE A 64 3.56 -7.12 -24.30
N ASN A 65 2.71 -6.86 -25.29
CA ASN A 65 1.74 -5.78 -25.21
C ASN A 65 0.37 -6.36 -24.86
N MET A 66 0.10 -6.50 -23.57
CA MET A 66 -1.18 -6.93 -23.04
C MET A 66 -2.02 -5.69 -22.69
N ALA A 67 -3.30 -5.67 -23.05
CA ALA A 67 -4.17 -4.58 -22.63
C ALA A 67 -4.27 -4.56 -21.09
N ALA A 68 -4.27 -3.37 -20.50
CA ALA A 68 -4.29 -3.22 -19.04
C ALA A 68 -5.48 -3.97 -18.39
N LYS A 69 -6.65 -3.96 -19.05
CA LYS A 69 -7.83 -4.69 -18.59
C LYS A 69 -7.61 -6.19 -18.51
N ASP A 70 -6.95 -6.78 -19.51
CA ASP A 70 -6.71 -8.22 -19.55
C ASP A 70 -5.69 -8.61 -18.46
N TRP A 71 -4.65 -7.79 -18.28
CA TRP A 71 -3.68 -7.98 -17.21
C TRP A 71 -4.31 -7.87 -15.82
N LEU A 72 -5.20 -6.89 -15.60
CA LEU A 72 -5.97 -6.76 -14.36
C LEU A 72 -6.86 -7.98 -14.11
N GLY A 73 -7.46 -8.54 -15.16
CA GLY A 73 -8.22 -9.79 -15.09
C GLY A 73 -7.38 -10.97 -14.59
N VAL A 74 -6.16 -11.12 -15.11
CA VAL A 74 -5.19 -12.12 -14.63
C VAL A 74 -4.81 -11.87 -13.17
N VAL A 75 -4.48 -10.63 -12.81
CA VAL A 75 -4.15 -10.26 -11.42
C VAL A 75 -5.29 -10.60 -10.47
N GLN A 76 -6.53 -10.32 -10.84
CA GLN A 76 -7.68 -10.64 -10.00
C GLN A 76 -7.86 -12.16 -9.83
N GLN A 77 -7.94 -12.90 -10.93
CA GLN A 77 -8.33 -14.32 -10.90
C GLN A 77 -7.21 -15.22 -10.36
N GLU A 78 -5.97 -14.98 -10.77
CA GLU A 78 -4.85 -15.86 -10.42
C GLU A 78 -4.18 -15.46 -9.11
N TYR A 79 -4.13 -14.15 -8.80
CA TYR A 79 -3.39 -13.65 -7.65
C TYR A 79 -4.31 -13.29 -6.48
N LEU A 80 -5.24 -12.35 -6.67
CA LEU A 80 -6.04 -11.83 -5.57
C LEU A 80 -7.05 -12.85 -5.03
N LYS A 81 -7.66 -13.69 -5.87
CA LYS A 81 -8.66 -14.64 -5.35
C LYS A 81 -8.06 -15.81 -4.56
N ASN A 82 -6.96 -16.37 -5.07
CA ASN A 82 -6.42 -17.64 -4.57
C ASN A 82 -5.00 -17.47 -4.03
N PHE A 83 -4.02 -17.23 -4.90
CA PHE A 83 -2.60 -17.33 -4.56
C PHE A 83 -2.19 -16.46 -3.35
N VAL A 84 -2.61 -15.19 -3.30
CA VAL A 84 -2.27 -14.30 -2.17
C VAL A 84 -3.05 -14.69 -0.92
N ARG A 85 -4.30 -15.13 -1.07
CA ARG A 85 -5.15 -15.58 0.05
C ARG A 85 -4.59 -16.84 0.71
N ASP A 86 -3.95 -17.70 -0.07
CA ASP A 86 -3.30 -18.93 0.39
C ASP A 86 -1.88 -18.69 0.97
N GLY A 87 -1.49 -17.42 1.17
CA GLY A 87 -0.21 -17.03 1.78
C GLY A 87 0.92 -16.76 0.78
N GLY A 88 0.64 -16.76 -0.52
CA GLY A 88 1.61 -16.43 -1.57
C GLY A 88 1.92 -14.94 -1.67
N GLY A 89 3.13 -14.61 -2.14
CA GLY A 89 3.56 -13.25 -2.47
C GLY A 89 4.11 -13.17 -3.88
N ALA A 90 3.74 -12.14 -4.64
CA ALA A 90 4.22 -11.94 -6.01
C ALA A 90 4.50 -10.46 -6.31
N ILE A 91 5.55 -10.22 -7.11
CA ILE A 91 5.84 -8.91 -7.67
C ILE A 91 5.43 -8.92 -9.14
N LYS A 92 4.61 -7.95 -9.54
CA LYS A 92 4.20 -7.76 -10.93
C LYS A 92 4.64 -6.39 -11.43
N VAL A 93 5.15 -6.37 -12.65
CA VAL A 93 5.65 -5.16 -13.29
C VAL A 93 4.77 -4.87 -14.50
N ALA A 94 4.27 -3.64 -14.57
CA ALA A 94 3.52 -3.12 -15.70
C ALA A 94 4.09 -1.76 -16.09
N VAL A 95 4.21 -1.53 -17.39
CA VAL A 95 4.72 -0.28 -17.96
C VAL A 95 3.58 0.37 -18.72
N PHE A 96 3.33 1.65 -18.44
CA PHE A 96 2.24 2.41 -19.05
C PHE A 96 2.80 3.50 -19.96
N PRO A 97 2.17 3.78 -21.10
CA PRO A 97 2.64 4.79 -22.04
C PRO A 97 2.46 6.22 -21.50
N ASP A 98 1.46 6.44 -20.64
CA ASP A 98 1.09 7.74 -20.11
C ASP A 98 0.60 7.66 -18.65
N GLN A 99 0.47 8.83 -18.02
CA GLN A 99 0.09 8.94 -16.61
C GLN A 99 -1.40 8.64 -16.37
N ASP A 100 -2.28 8.88 -17.34
CA ASP A 100 -3.72 8.65 -17.20
C ASP A 100 -4.02 7.15 -17.20
N SER A 101 -3.38 6.41 -18.09
CA SER A 101 -3.41 4.93 -18.13
C SER A 101 -2.92 4.33 -16.81
N LEU A 102 -1.84 4.87 -16.24
CA LEU A 102 -1.34 4.44 -14.93
C LEU A 102 -2.37 4.70 -13.81
N GLN A 103 -2.99 5.89 -13.79
CA GLN A 103 -3.98 6.24 -12.78
C GLN A 103 -5.24 5.38 -12.88
N GLY A 104 -5.74 5.12 -14.09
CA GLY A 104 -6.87 4.23 -14.34
C GLY A 104 -6.60 2.80 -13.86
N CYS A 105 -5.39 2.29 -14.11
CA CYS A 105 -4.94 0.99 -13.61
C CYS A 105 -4.88 0.97 -12.07
N GLN A 106 -4.28 1.98 -11.44
CA GLN A 106 -4.20 2.10 -9.98
C GLN A 106 -5.57 2.15 -9.31
N HIS A 107 -6.51 2.89 -9.89
CA HIS A 107 -7.88 2.96 -9.39
C HIS A 107 -8.59 1.60 -9.49
N SER A 108 -8.38 0.89 -10.61
CA SER A 108 -8.94 -0.45 -10.79
C SER A 108 -8.34 -1.46 -9.81
N LEU A 109 -7.03 -1.41 -9.55
CA LEU A 109 -6.37 -2.25 -8.55
C LEU A 109 -6.88 -1.98 -7.13
N ASP A 110 -7.06 -0.72 -6.74
CA ASP A 110 -7.65 -0.36 -5.45
C ASP A 110 -9.07 -0.93 -5.30
N GLY A 111 -9.91 -0.77 -6.34
CA GLY A 111 -11.26 -1.33 -6.36
C GLY A 111 -11.28 -2.86 -6.22
N MET A 112 -10.43 -3.56 -6.97
CA MET A 112 -10.35 -5.03 -6.89
C MET A 112 -9.80 -5.50 -5.55
N ALA A 113 -8.76 -4.86 -5.02
CA ALA A 113 -8.21 -5.17 -3.71
C ALA A 113 -9.29 -5.06 -2.62
N LYS A 114 -10.03 -3.95 -2.61
CA LYS A 114 -11.14 -3.73 -1.66
C LYS A 114 -12.25 -4.77 -1.80
N ALA A 115 -12.64 -5.11 -3.03
CA ALA A 115 -13.67 -6.11 -3.30
C ALA A 115 -13.28 -7.51 -2.78
N GLU A 116 -12.00 -7.87 -2.88
CA GLU A 116 -11.47 -9.15 -2.40
C GLU A 116 -11.05 -9.12 -0.91
N GLY A 117 -11.23 -7.98 -0.23
CA GLY A 117 -10.97 -7.80 1.21
C GLY A 117 -9.53 -7.46 1.57
N TYR A 118 -8.71 -7.04 0.61
CA TYR A 118 -7.33 -6.62 0.83
C TYR A 118 -7.20 -5.14 1.20
N VAL A 119 -6.12 -4.83 1.92
CA VAL A 119 -5.64 -3.47 2.11
C VAL A 119 -4.81 -3.06 0.91
N PHE A 120 -5.16 -1.94 0.28
CA PHE A 120 -4.40 -1.35 -0.81
C PHE A 120 -3.55 -0.18 -0.30
N ALA A 121 -2.28 -0.13 -0.71
CA ALA A 121 -1.39 0.99 -0.42
C ALA A 121 -0.64 1.39 -1.68
N LYS A 122 -0.51 2.70 -1.90
CA LYS A 122 0.21 3.27 -3.05
C LYS A 122 1.46 3.99 -2.57
N VAL A 123 2.58 3.71 -3.20
CA VAL A 123 3.85 4.38 -2.92
C VAL A 123 4.45 4.85 -4.23
N ASP A 124 4.85 6.12 -4.25
CA ASP A 124 5.53 6.74 -5.38
C ASP A 124 7.03 6.80 -5.10
N ALA A 125 7.80 6.11 -5.95
CA ALA A 125 9.25 6.04 -5.85
C ALA A 125 9.97 7.37 -6.14
N ARG A 126 9.28 8.35 -6.76
CA ARG A 126 9.82 9.70 -6.97
C ARG A 126 10.04 10.44 -5.65
N TYR A 127 9.17 10.20 -4.68
CA TYR A 127 9.19 10.87 -3.37
C TYR A 127 9.60 9.95 -2.22
N THR A 128 9.53 8.64 -2.43
CA THR A 128 9.89 7.63 -1.43
C THR A 128 11.13 6.90 -1.89
N LYS A 129 12.19 6.93 -1.06
CA LYS A 129 13.39 6.12 -1.28
C LYS A 129 13.03 4.64 -1.06
N VAL A 130 12.44 3.99 -2.05
CA VAL A 130 11.92 2.60 -1.96
C VAL A 130 12.99 1.56 -1.66
N HIS A 131 14.27 1.86 -1.98
CA HIS A 131 15.41 1.03 -1.59
C HIS A 131 15.66 1.03 -0.07
N LEU A 132 15.14 2.02 0.66
CA LEU A 132 15.13 2.02 2.13
C LEU A 132 13.83 1.38 2.60
N VAL A 133 13.90 0.07 2.87
CA VAL A 133 12.75 -0.76 3.27
C VAL A 133 11.98 -0.15 4.44
N GLU A 134 12.67 0.44 5.41
CA GLU A 134 12.02 1.13 6.54
C GLU A 134 11.14 2.30 6.08
N ARG A 135 11.58 3.10 5.10
CA ARG A 135 10.77 4.23 4.60
C ARG A 135 9.58 3.74 3.81
N LEU A 136 9.75 2.67 3.04
CA LEU A 136 8.66 2.01 2.33
C LEU A 136 7.61 1.49 3.32
N PHE A 137 8.05 0.75 4.34
CA PHE A 137 7.19 0.24 5.41
C PHE A 137 6.42 1.35 6.10
N HIS A 138 7.09 2.41 6.56
CA HIS A 138 6.41 3.54 7.21
C HIS A 138 5.41 4.23 6.30
N LYS A 139 5.70 4.35 5.00
CA LYS A 139 4.80 4.98 4.03
C LYS A 139 3.55 4.13 3.76
N ILE A 140 3.70 2.81 3.74
CA ILE A 140 2.58 1.85 3.64
C ILE A 140 1.77 1.89 4.94
N ALA A 141 2.42 1.73 6.09
CA ALA A 141 1.76 1.66 7.39
C ALA A 141 0.89 2.88 7.70
N LYS A 142 1.28 4.08 7.25
CA LYS A 142 0.47 5.30 7.41
C LYS A 142 -0.83 5.33 6.60
N GLN A 143 -0.98 4.47 5.59
CA GLN A 143 -2.17 4.38 4.74
C GLN A 143 -3.17 3.34 5.25
N VAL A 144 -2.76 2.49 6.19
CA VAL A 144 -3.61 1.42 6.74
C VAL A 144 -4.47 1.99 7.87
N ASP A 145 -5.77 1.73 7.79
CA ASP A 145 -6.71 1.96 8.88
C ASP A 145 -6.60 0.80 9.90
N TRP A 146 -5.61 0.93 10.78
CA TRP A 146 -5.27 -0.08 11.79
C TRP A 146 -6.43 -0.31 12.76
N ASP A 147 -7.13 0.75 13.16
CA ASP A 147 -8.24 0.65 14.12
C ASP A 147 -9.40 -0.13 13.54
N ASN A 148 -9.82 0.18 12.31
CA ASN A 148 -10.88 -0.58 11.67
C ASN A 148 -10.47 -2.03 11.36
N LEU A 149 -9.21 -2.27 11.01
CA LEU A 149 -8.70 -3.62 10.79
C LEU A 149 -8.75 -4.45 12.09
N ALA A 150 -8.25 -3.89 13.19
CA ALA A 150 -8.30 -4.53 14.50
C ALA A 150 -9.74 -4.75 14.97
N TYR A 151 -10.62 -3.76 14.79
CA TYR A 151 -12.04 -3.87 15.11
C TYR A 151 -12.69 -5.04 14.37
N ARG A 152 -12.52 -5.13 13.04
CA ARG A 152 -13.07 -6.23 12.24
C ARG A 152 -12.50 -7.59 12.63
N PHE A 153 -11.22 -7.64 13.00
CA PHE A 153 -10.60 -8.87 13.48
C PHE A 153 -11.23 -9.36 14.79
N VAL A 154 -11.43 -8.44 15.74
CA VAL A 154 -12.08 -8.74 17.02
C VAL A 154 -13.53 -9.17 16.84
N LEU A 155 -14.29 -8.50 15.96
CA LEU A 155 -15.66 -8.89 15.64
C LEU A 155 -15.73 -10.34 15.16
N ARG A 156 -14.90 -10.67 14.16
CA ARG A 156 -14.83 -12.04 13.62
C ARG A 156 -14.45 -13.04 14.72
N LEU A 157 -13.47 -12.71 15.56
CA LEU A 157 -13.03 -13.58 16.64
C LEU A 157 -14.18 -13.90 17.62
N LEU A 158 -14.97 -12.88 18.00
CA LEU A 158 -16.13 -13.06 18.86
C LEU A 158 -17.22 -13.91 18.19
N GLU A 159 -17.51 -13.65 16.91
CA GLU A 159 -18.47 -14.43 16.11
C GLU A 159 -18.07 -15.90 15.99
N GLU A 160 -16.80 -16.18 15.69
CA GLU A 160 -16.23 -17.54 15.60
C GLU A 160 -16.37 -18.31 16.93
N HIS A 161 -16.33 -17.60 18.06
CA HIS A 161 -16.56 -18.16 19.39
C HIS A 161 -18.02 -18.13 19.85
N GLY A 162 -18.95 -17.74 18.97
CA GLY A 162 -20.40 -17.79 19.20
C GLY A 162 -20.97 -16.65 20.05
N TYR A 163 -20.26 -15.54 20.17
CA TYR A 163 -20.72 -14.39 20.95
C TYR A 163 -21.63 -13.48 20.13
N GLN A 164 -22.69 -13.00 20.76
CA GLN A 164 -23.51 -11.92 20.25
C GLN A 164 -22.79 -10.58 20.42
N ILE A 165 -22.88 -9.74 19.41
CA ILE A 165 -22.14 -8.47 19.35
C ILE A 165 -23.15 -7.32 19.20
N PRO A 166 -22.93 -6.16 19.86
CA PRO A 166 -23.73 -4.96 19.62
C PRO A 166 -23.72 -4.57 18.14
N ALA A 167 -24.90 -4.23 17.60
CA ALA A 167 -25.02 -3.81 16.20
C ALA A 167 -24.34 -2.46 15.93
N ASN A 168 -24.30 -1.58 16.93
CA ASN A 168 -23.71 -0.25 16.82
C ASN A 168 -22.27 -0.25 17.33
N ARG A 169 -21.33 0.24 16.50
CA ARG A 169 -19.92 0.38 16.89
C ARG A 169 -19.72 1.23 18.15
N ASN A 170 -20.54 2.25 18.36
CA ASN A 170 -20.43 3.14 19.53
C ASN A 170 -20.80 2.45 20.85
N GLU A 171 -21.56 1.35 20.78
CA GLU A 171 -21.94 0.54 21.94
C GLU A 171 -20.96 -0.62 22.15
N PHE A 172 -20.05 -0.84 21.21
CA PHE A 172 -19.08 -1.91 21.27
C PHE A 172 -18.09 -1.66 22.41
N SER A 173 -18.21 -2.47 23.45
CA SER A 173 -17.28 -2.54 24.57
C SER A 173 -17.27 -3.97 25.12
N LEU A 174 -16.20 -4.36 25.80
CA LEU A 174 -16.13 -5.69 26.40
C LEU A 174 -17.25 -5.92 27.41
N ARG A 175 -17.60 -4.87 28.16
CA ARG A 175 -18.69 -4.88 29.13
C ARG A 175 -20.04 -5.16 28.45
N GLN A 176 -20.31 -4.50 27.33
CA GLN A 176 -21.57 -4.69 26.61
C GLN A 176 -21.65 -6.07 25.98
N VAL A 177 -20.56 -6.56 25.38
CA VAL A 177 -20.48 -7.93 24.86
C VAL A 177 -20.68 -8.95 25.99
N ALA A 178 -20.06 -8.75 27.15
CA ALA A 178 -20.25 -9.62 28.30
C ALA A 178 -21.71 -9.64 28.78
N ALA A 179 -22.37 -8.47 28.86
CA ALA A 179 -23.77 -8.35 29.26
C ALA A 179 -24.72 -9.06 28.30
N LEU A 180 -24.53 -8.89 26.98
CA LEU A 180 -25.36 -9.54 25.95
C LEU A 180 -25.25 -11.06 25.97
N ASN A 181 -24.13 -11.60 26.44
CA ASN A 181 -23.86 -13.04 26.46
C ASN A 181 -23.95 -13.66 27.87
N GLU A 182 -24.51 -12.93 28.83
CA GLU A 182 -24.65 -13.37 30.23
C GLU A 182 -23.33 -13.82 30.87
N ARG A 183 -22.22 -13.17 30.50
CA ARG A 183 -20.87 -13.44 31.00
C ARG A 183 -20.38 -12.33 31.93
N LYS A 184 -19.43 -12.69 32.80
CA LYS A 184 -18.68 -11.71 33.59
C LYS A 184 -17.55 -11.13 32.74
N GLU A 185 -17.46 -9.80 32.69
CA GLU A 185 -16.44 -9.09 31.90
C GLU A 185 -14.99 -9.57 32.17
N PRO A 186 -14.53 -9.80 33.41
CA PRO A 186 -13.15 -10.25 33.65
C PRO A 186 -12.86 -11.64 33.07
N MET A 187 -13.86 -12.52 33.03
CA MET A 187 -13.71 -13.85 32.43
C MET A 187 -13.62 -13.73 30.91
N LEU A 188 -14.50 -12.93 30.30
CA LEU A 188 -14.46 -12.66 28.87
C LEU A 188 -13.14 -12.01 28.44
N ARG A 189 -12.59 -11.07 29.24
CA ARG A 189 -11.30 -10.44 28.96
C ARG A 189 -10.18 -11.47 28.84
N ARG A 190 -10.14 -12.42 29.77
CA ARG A 190 -9.14 -13.50 29.78
C ARG A 190 -9.32 -14.43 28.58
N ASP A 191 -10.55 -14.77 28.26
CA ASP A 191 -10.88 -15.65 27.13
C ASP A 191 -10.46 -14.99 25.80
N VAL A 192 -10.86 -13.74 25.58
CA VAL A 192 -10.49 -12.95 24.41
C VAL A 192 -8.97 -12.83 24.26
N GLN A 193 -8.26 -12.53 25.35
CA GLN A 193 -6.80 -12.47 25.31
C GLN A 193 -6.20 -13.82 24.88
N THR A 194 -6.71 -14.92 25.43
CA THR A 194 -6.24 -16.27 25.07
C THR A 194 -6.54 -16.59 23.61
N TRP A 195 -7.70 -16.19 23.08
CA TRP A 195 -8.06 -16.39 21.68
C TRP A 195 -7.18 -15.55 20.75
N LEU A 196 -6.94 -14.27 21.08
CA LEU A 196 -6.04 -13.40 20.34
C LEU A 196 -4.62 -13.97 20.30
N GLU A 197 -4.09 -14.42 21.44
CA GLU A 197 -2.79 -15.07 21.51
C GLU A 197 -2.75 -16.31 20.64
N LYS A 198 -3.75 -17.20 20.68
CA LYS A 198 -3.78 -18.39 19.82
C LYS A 198 -3.87 -18.07 18.33
N SER A 199 -4.72 -17.12 17.95
CA SER A 199 -4.96 -16.77 16.54
C SER A 199 -3.81 -15.98 15.92
N ILE A 200 -3.08 -15.18 16.71
CA ILE A 200 -2.01 -14.31 16.22
C ILE A 200 -0.62 -14.92 16.46
N ASP A 201 -0.40 -15.61 17.58
CA ASP A 201 0.91 -16.17 17.92
C ASP A 201 1.23 -17.44 17.12
N GLY A 202 0.20 -18.13 16.62
CA GLY A 202 0.35 -19.25 15.69
C GLY A 202 0.83 -18.85 14.29
N ASP A 203 0.81 -17.57 13.94
CA ASP A 203 1.25 -17.07 12.64
C ASP A 203 2.77 -16.84 12.63
N SER A 204 3.49 -17.81 12.05
CA SER A 204 4.96 -17.77 11.89
C SER A 204 5.42 -16.72 10.89
N GLY A 205 4.52 -16.16 10.06
CA GLY A 205 4.80 -15.07 9.14
C GLY A 205 4.95 -13.71 9.82
N LEU A 206 4.52 -13.58 11.08
CA LEU A 206 4.59 -12.33 11.83
C LEU A 206 5.78 -12.31 12.80
N CYS A 207 6.54 -11.21 12.80
CA CYS A 207 7.54 -10.99 13.84
C CYS A 207 6.88 -10.80 15.21
N ARG A 208 7.62 -11.13 16.27
CA ARG A 208 7.11 -11.13 17.65
C ARG A 208 6.57 -9.76 18.06
N GLU A 209 7.28 -8.69 17.70
CA GLU A 209 6.91 -7.31 18.03
C GLU A 209 5.59 -6.93 17.36
N PHE A 210 5.38 -7.34 16.11
CA PHE A 210 4.16 -7.09 15.39
C PHE A 210 2.98 -7.87 16.00
N ARG A 211 3.18 -9.15 16.35
CA ARG A 211 2.16 -9.94 17.07
C ARG A 211 1.72 -9.24 18.37
N MET A 212 2.67 -8.78 19.17
CA MET A 212 2.37 -8.07 20.42
C MET A 212 1.65 -6.74 20.17
N ALA A 213 2.05 -5.99 19.14
CA ALA A 213 1.38 -4.76 18.76
C ALA A 213 -0.07 -5.01 18.32
N MET A 214 -0.31 -6.06 17.51
CA MET A 214 -1.64 -6.43 17.05
C MET A 214 -2.56 -6.87 18.18
N ILE A 215 -2.07 -7.69 19.12
CA ILE A 215 -2.85 -8.08 20.31
C ILE A 215 -3.26 -6.84 21.11
N ARG A 216 -2.33 -5.92 21.37
CA ARG A 216 -2.62 -4.67 22.10
C ARG A 216 -3.62 -3.80 21.35
N LEU A 217 -3.47 -3.67 20.04
CA LEU A 217 -4.37 -2.89 19.20
C LEU A 217 -5.79 -3.47 19.21
N CYS A 218 -5.92 -4.80 19.17
CA CYS A 218 -7.21 -5.49 19.29
C CYS A 218 -7.85 -5.29 20.66
N LEU A 219 -7.07 -5.42 21.74
CA LEU A 219 -7.55 -5.19 23.10
C LEU A 219 -8.03 -3.74 23.30
N ALA A 220 -7.33 -2.76 22.72
CA ALA A 220 -7.71 -1.35 22.79
C ALA A 220 -9.08 -1.04 22.14
N GLN A 221 -9.54 -1.86 21.19
CA GLN A 221 -10.88 -1.69 20.58
C GLN A 221 -12.01 -1.87 21.59
N PHE A 222 -11.77 -2.61 22.68
CA PHE A 222 -12.76 -2.83 23.73
C PHE A 222 -12.83 -1.70 24.76
N ASP A 223 -11.74 -0.96 24.92
CA ASP A 223 -11.60 0.12 25.91
C ASP A 223 -11.99 1.49 25.29
N SER A 224 -12.45 1.49 24.04
CA SER A 224 -12.82 2.69 23.26
C SER A 224 -14.03 3.45 23.83
N GLY A 225 -14.78 2.87 24.78
CA GLY A 225 -15.82 3.56 25.55
C GLY A 225 -15.29 4.43 26.71
N ASP A 226 -14.04 4.24 27.13
CA ASP A 226 -13.38 4.97 28.25
C ASP A 226 -12.15 5.76 27.78
N SER A 227 -11.79 5.62 26.50
CA SER A 227 -10.56 6.16 25.88
C SER A 227 -10.51 7.69 25.80
N ASP A 228 -11.65 8.38 25.92
CA ASP A 228 -11.69 9.84 26.07
C ASP A 228 -11.03 10.33 27.38
N ARG A 229 -10.91 9.47 28.41
CA ARG A 229 -10.33 9.88 29.70
C ARG A 229 -8.82 9.69 29.79
N VAL A 230 -8.27 8.70 29.09
CA VAL A 230 -6.85 8.33 29.18
C VAL A 230 -5.98 9.19 28.25
N LEU A 231 -6.48 9.58 27.07
CA LEU A 231 -5.74 10.50 26.19
C LEU A 231 -5.80 11.96 26.69
N ALA A 232 -6.88 12.37 27.37
CA ALA A 232 -7.01 13.70 27.96
C ALA A 232 -6.06 13.96 29.15
N THR A 233 -5.55 12.91 29.79
CA THR A 233 -4.64 13.01 30.94
C THR A 233 -3.16 12.90 30.57
N ALA A 234 -2.83 12.50 29.33
CA ALA A 234 -1.46 12.35 28.85
C ALA A 234 -0.89 13.60 28.13
N VAL A 235 -1.68 14.68 28.02
CA VAL A 235 -1.30 15.95 27.36
C VAL A 235 -1.20 17.11 28.37
N LYS A 236 -0.58 16.87 29.53
CA LYS A 236 -0.17 17.95 30.44
C LYS A 236 1.32 17.86 30.75
#